data_AF-A0A965ILT8-F1
#
_entry.id   AF-A0A965ILT8-F1
#
_cell.length_a   1.000
_cell.length_b   1.000
_cell.length_c   1.000
_cell.angle_alpha   90.00
_cell.angle_beta   90.00
_cell.angle_gamma   90.00
#
_symmetry.space_group_name_H-M   'P 1'
#
loop_
_entity.id
_entity.type
_entity.pdbx_description
1 polymer ?
#
loop_
_entity_poly.entity_id
_entity_poly.type
_entity_poly.pdbx_seq_one_letter_code
_entity_poly.pdbx_strand_id
1 'polypeptide(L)' 'MGFFAALLALGFFAVMNYLSSKVHETQRSDAIVVLGAAQFNGKPSPLFQNRLDHALAMYRAGVSKHIVTVGGNQPGDR' A
#
# COMPACT_ATOMS: atom_id res chain seq x y z
N MET A 1 40.18 -4.76 17.61
CA MET A 1 38.90 -5.11 18.26
C MET A 1 37.72 -4.31 17.72
N GLY A 2 37.79 -2.97 17.63
CA GLY A 2 36.66 -2.14 17.16
C GLY A 2 36.18 -2.41 15.71
N PHE A 3 37.09 -2.66 14.76
CA PHE A 3 36.72 -2.95 13.37
C PHE A 3 35.92 -4.24 13.21
N PHE A 4 36.32 -5.29 13.93
CA PHE A 4 35.62 -6.58 13.93
C PHE A 4 34.23 -6.46 14.57
N ALA A 5 34.12 -5.71 15.68
CA ALA A 5 32.83 -5.41 16.31
C ALA A 5 31.90 -4.61 15.38
N ALA A 6 32.45 -3.65 14.62
CA ALA A 6 31.67 -2.87 13.66
C ALA A 6 31.15 -3.73 12.50
N LEU A 7 31.95 -4.66 11.97
CA LEU A 7 31.51 -5.59 10.93
C LEU A 7 30.41 -6.54 11.44
N LEU A 8 30.55 -7.04 12.67
CA LEU A 8 29.51 -7.86 13.30
C LEU A 8 28.21 -7.07 13.52
N ALA A 9 28.30 -5.82 13.97
CA ALA A 9 27.14 -4.96 14.17
C ALA A 9 26.42 -4.64 12.85
N LEU A 10 27.17 -4.34 11.79
CA LEU A 10 26.62 -4.10 10.45
C LEU A 10 25.96 -5.36 9.87
N GLY A 11 26.62 -6.52 9.99
CA GLY A 11 26.05 -7.79 9.56
C GLY A 11 24.79 -8.15 10.33
N PHE A 12 24.81 -7.99 11.65
CA PHE A 12 23.63 -8.20 12.50
C PHE A 12 22.48 -7.26 12.11
N PHE A 13 22.76 -5.96 11.92
CA PHE A 13 21.75 -4.99 11.49
C PHE A 13 21.17 -5.33 10.11
N ALA A 14 22.00 -5.73 9.15
CA ALA A 14 21.55 -6.16 7.83
C ALA A 14 20.67 -7.41 7.89
N VAL A 15 21.04 -8.41 8.70
CA VAL A 15 20.24 -9.63 8.90
C VAL A 15 18.92 -9.29 9.60
N MET A 16 18.93 -8.46 10.65
CA MET A 16 17.71 -8.04 11.34
C MET A 16 16.77 -7.25 10.44
N ASN A 17 17.31 -6.40 9.56
CA ASN A 17 16.52 -5.68 8.57
C ASN A 17 15.93 -6.63 7.52
N TYR A 18 16.73 -7.56 6.99
CA TYR A 18 16.26 -8.56 6.04
C TYR A 18 15.14 -9.42 6.64
N LEU A 19 15.29 -9.87 7.89
CA LEU A 19 14.26 -10.64 8.59
C LEU A 19 13.00 -9.79 8.89
N SER A 20 13.16 -8.52 9.29
CA SER A 20 12.03 -7.60 9.56
C SER A 20 11.32 -7.12 8.29
N SER A 21 12.00 -7.11 7.13
CA SER A 21 11.44 -6.63 5.86
C SER A 21 10.22 -7.44 5.38
N LYS A 22 9.99 -8.63 5.96
CA LYS A 22 8.82 -9.46 5.69
C LYS A 22 7.56 -9.02 6.44
N VAL A 23 7.65 -7.97 7.26
CA VAL A 23 6.51 -7.35 7.95
C VAL A 23 6.08 -6.08 7.22
N HIS A 24 5.94 -6.13 5.90
CA HIS A 24 4.81 -5.44 5.28
C HIS A 24 3.66 -6.41 5.35
N GLU A 25 3.15 -6.56 6.57
CA GLU A 25 2.03 -7.44 6.82
C GLU A 25 0.87 -6.89 6.00
N THR A 26 0.53 -7.64 4.97
CA THR A 26 -0.76 -7.61 4.28
C THR A 26 -1.77 -8.10 5.30
N GLN A 27 -1.90 -7.36 6.40
CA GLN A 27 -2.62 -7.74 7.59
C GLN A 27 -4.09 -7.72 7.17
N ARG A 28 -4.79 -8.84 7.38
CA ARG A 28 -6.19 -8.92 6.99
C ARG A 28 -6.94 -7.75 7.62
N SER A 29 -7.65 -7.02 6.77
CA SER A 29 -8.40 -5.84 7.13
C SER A 29 -9.85 -6.04 6.70
N ASP A 30 -10.79 -5.44 7.44
CA ASP A 30 -12.21 -5.57 7.12
C ASP A 30 -12.56 -4.90 5.78
N ALA A 31 -11.85 -3.82 5.42
CA ALA A 31 -12.03 -3.10 4.17
C ALA A 31 -10.73 -2.43 3.67
N ILE A 32 -10.61 -2.29 2.35
CA ILE A 32 -9.61 -1.45 1.68
C ILE A 32 -10.28 -0.12 1.33
N VAL A 33 -9.83 0.98 1.93
CA VAL A 33 -10.40 2.32 1.67
C VAL A 33 -9.54 3.06 0.65
N VAL A 34 -10.14 3.42 -0.48
CA VAL A 34 -9.52 4.24 -1.52
C VAL A 34 -10.00 5.68 -1.37
N LEU A 35 -9.13 6.54 -0.86
CA LEU A 35 -9.41 7.97 -0.80
C LEU A 35 -9.53 8.52 -2.21
N GLY A 36 -10.66 9.17 -2.47
CA GLY A 36 -11.00 9.77 -3.74
C GLY A 36 -9.93 10.75 -4.20
N ALA A 37 -9.82 10.82 -5.51
CA ALA A 37 -9.10 11.86 -6.23
C ALA A 37 -10.01 12.31 -7.38
N ALA A 38 -9.77 13.49 -7.94
CA ALA A 38 -10.60 14.04 -9.01
C ALA A 38 -10.86 13.01 -10.12
N GLN A 39 -12.12 12.89 -10.52
CA GLN A 39 -12.56 12.17 -11.71
C GLN A 39 -12.94 13.21 -12.75
N PHE A 40 -12.58 12.98 -14.00
CA PHE A 40 -13.00 13.82 -15.12
C PHE A 40 -13.90 12.96 -15.98
N ASN A 41 -15.20 13.27 -16.04
CA ASN A 41 -16.13 12.62 -16.97
C ASN A 41 -16.20 11.09 -16.80
N GLY A 42 -16.23 10.62 -15.55
CA GLY A 42 -16.18 9.19 -15.22
C GLY A 42 -14.84 8.49 -15.49
N LYS A 43 -13.83 9.21 -16.03
CA LYS A 43 -12.46 8.71 -16.17
C LYS A 43 -11.65 9.07 -14.92
N PRO A 44 -11.05 8.08 -14.23
CA PRO A 44 -10.16 8.37 -13.12
C PRO A 44 -8.96 9.18 -13.60
N SER A 45 -8.57 10.21 -12.84
CA SER A 45 -7.27 10.85 -13.04
C SER A 45 -6.14 9.81 -12.89
N PRO A 46 -4.95 10.01 -13.49
CA PRO A 46 -3.85 9.04 -13.39
C PRO A 46 -3.50 8.67 -11.93
N LEU A 47 -3.62 9.64 -11.01
CA LEU A 47 -3.45 9.41 -9.58
C LEU A 47 -4.54 8.51 -9.00
N PHE A 48 -5.80 8.71 -9.41
CA PHE A 48 -6.90 7.88 -8.95
C PHE A 48 -6.80 6.46 -9.51
N GLN A 49 -6.41 6.31 -10.79
CA GLN A 49 -6.16 5.00 -11.41
C GLN A 49 -5.08 4.23 -10.65
N ASN A 50 -3.93 4.85 -10.37
CA ASN A 50 -2.86 4.21 -9.60
C ASN A 50 -3.31 3.76 -8.20
N ARG A 51 -4.17 4.54 -7.54
CA ARG A 51 -4.75 4.17 -6.24
C ARG A 51 -5.69 2.97 -6.36
N LEU A 52 -6.51 2.92 -7.41
CA LEU A 52 -7.39 1.78 -7.68
C LEU A 52 -6.59 0.52 -8.04
N ASP A 53 -5.53 0.63 -8.83
CA ASP A 53 -4.67 -0.48 -9.18
C ASP A 53 -3.99 -1.07 -7.94
N HIS A 54 -3.55 -0.21 -7.02
CA HIS A 54 -3.00 -0.64 -5.73
C HIS A 54 -4.07 -1.34 -4.86
N ALA A 55 -5.29 -0.79 -4.78
CA ALA A 55 -6.39 -1.44 -4.07
C ALA A 55 -6.73 -2.82 -4.65
N LEU A 56 -6.70 -2.96 -5.98
CA LEU A 56 -6.91 -4.24 -6.67
C LEU A 56 -5.81 -5.25 -6.35
N ALA A 57 -4.55 -4.80 -6.28
CA ALA A 57 -3.44 -5.65 -5.87
C ALA A 57 -3.63 -6.18 -4.43
N MET A 58 -4.04 -5.31 -3.51
CA MET A 58 -4.36 -5.68 -2.11
C MET A 58 -5.55 -6.66 -2.02
N TYR A 59 -6.60 -6.44 -2.81
CA TYR A 59 -7.74 -7.35 -2.90
C TYR A 59 -7.30 -8.74 -3.39
N ARG A 60 -6.49 -8.81 -4.45
CA ARG A 60 -5.94 -10.06 -4.98
C ARG A 60 -4.99 -10.75 -4.01
N ALA A 61 -4.27 -9.98 -3.20
CA ALA A 61 -3.41 -10.49 -2.13
C ALA A 61 -4.20 -10.97 -0.90
N GLY A 62 -5.53 -10.84 -0.89
CA GLY A 62 -6.38 -11.31 0.20
C GLY A 62 -6.40 -10.41 1.44
N VAL A 63 -5.99 -9.14 1.32
CA VAL A 63 -6.06 -8.14 2.41
C VAL A 63 -7.50 -8.00 2.89
N SER A 64 -8.44 -7.85 1.97
CA SER A 64 -9.87 -7.72 2.26
C SER A 64 -10.70 -8.15 1.05
N LYS A 65 -11.95 -8.53 1.30
CA LYS A 65 -12.97 -8.80 0.27
C LYS A 65 -13.75 -7.54 -0.13
N HIS A 66 -13.54 -6.43 0.57
CA HIS A 66 -14.29 -5.19 0.38
C HIS A 66 -13.35 -4.05 0.00
N ILE A 67 -13.68 -3.35 -1.10
CA ILE A 67 -13.03 -2.10 -1.49
C ILE A 67 -14.08 -0.99 -1.40
N VAL A 68 -13.77 0.07 -0.66
CA VAL A 68 -14.64 1.23 -0.46
C VAL A 68 -13.94 2.47 -1.00
N THR A 69 -14.53 3.12 -2.00
CA THR A 69 -14.04 4.40 -2.51
C THR A 69 -14.75 5.55 -1.79
N VAL A 70 -14.00 6.56 -1.35
CA VAL A 70 -14.57 7.72 -0.63
C VAL A 70 -14.38 8.98 -1.46
N GLY A 71 -15.47 9.62 -1.89
CA GLY A 71 -15.44 10.83 -2.71
C GLY A 71 -16.80 11.09 -3.34
N GLY A 72 -17.11 12.35 -3.65
CA GLY A 72 -18.41 12.73 -4.19
C GLY A 72 -18.54 12.35 -5.66
N ASN A 73 -19.52 11.52 -6.00
CA ASN A 73 -20.12 11.50 -7.33
C ASN A 73 -21.21 12.58 -7.31
N GLN A 74 -20.84 13.83 -7.58
CA GLN A 74 -21.86 14.87 -7.72
C GLN A 74 -22.68 14.55 -8.98
N PRO A 75 -24.01 14.49 -8.89
CA PRO A 75 -24.87 14.38 -10.08
C PRO A 75 -24.58 15.60 -10.99
N GLY A 76 -23.79 15.40 -12.04
CA GLY A 76 -23.25 16.50 -12.84
C GLY A 76 -21.83 16.30 -13.35
N ASP A 77 -21.07 15.35 -12.80
CA ASP A 77 -19.81 14.86 -13.40
C ASP A 77 -20.14 14.08 -14.68
N ARG A 78 -20.34 14.81 -15.79
CA ARG A 78 -20.40 14.27 -17.15
C ARG A 78 -19.07 14.38 -17.84
#